data_AF-A0A5N6XNN6-F1
#
_entry.id   AF-A0A5N6XNN6-F1
#
_cell.length_a   1.000
_cell.length_b   1.000
_cell.length_c   1.000
_cell.angle_alpha   90.00
_cell.angle_beta   90.00
_cell.angle_gamma   90.00
#
_symmetry.space_group_name_H-M   'P 1'
#
loop_
_entity.id
_entity.type
_entity.pdbx_description
1 polymer ?
#
loop_
_entity_poly.entity_id
_entity_poly.type
_entity_poly.pdbx_seq_one_letter_code
_entity_poly.pdbx_strand_id
1 'polypeptide(L)'
;MSRAPMFLFANPGHAIAFARAIPSFRSDFARWAESTSRYVRLQELDASIIGSSVHLYCSYFCGSAADQNMVSKATQYTCERLRASKYVERFGIKDFIIEGQLASDKKPSWGNVQRPRGVEALAWGIITNNACERILGCSAERLYHTQMVLKDAGIRNGQFGCNINTANIVAALFVSTGQDAGSIAEAS
;
A
#
# COMPACT_ATOMS: atom_id res chain seq x y z
N MET A 1 7.12 -1.83 0.83
CA MET A 1 6.50 -0.84 1.73
C MET A 1 6.30 0.47 0.98
N SER A 2 5.28 1.27 1.30
CA SER A 2 4.96 2.49 0.54
C SER A 2 4.71 3.72 1.42
N ARG A 3 4.92 4.90 0.84
CA ARG A 3 4.57 6.21 1.40
C ARG A 3 4.06 7.09 0.27
N ALA A 4 3.06 7.92 0.54
CA ALA A 4 2.41 8.70 -0.51
C ALA A 4 2.37 10.20 -0.21
N PRO A 5 3.41 10.98 -0.55
CA PRO A 5 3.39 12.41 -0.32
C PRO A 5 2.43 13.11 -1.28
N MET A 6 1.84 14.22 -0.84
CA MET A 6 0.98 15.10 -1.64
C MET A 6 1.67 16.44 -1.85
N PHE A 7 1.64 16.97 -3.07
CA PHE A 7 2.15 18.27 -3.46
C PHE A 7 1.01 19.20 -3.84
N LEU A 8 1.05 20.44 -3.33
CA LEU A 8 0.03 21.45 -3.54
C LEU A 8 0.43 22.44 -4.64
N PHE A 9 -0.53 22.81 -5.50
CA PHE A 9 -0.36 23.75 -6.59
C PHE A 9 -1.41 24.87 -6.56
N ALA A 10 -1.12 25.97 -7.27
CA ALA A 10 -2.06 27.10 -7.39
C ALA A 10 -3.34 26.74 -8.15
N ASN A 11 -3.23 25.87 -9.14
CA ASN A 11 -4.33 25.48 -10.03
C ASN A 11 -4.07 24.07 -10.60
N PRO A 12 -5.10 23.40 -11.16
CA PRO A 12 -4.94 22.08 -11.76
C PRO A 12 -3.96 22.01 -12.93
N GLY A 13 -3.74 23.10 -13.67
CA GLY A 13 -2.81 23.14 -14.80
C GLY A 13 -1.37 22.86 -14.37
N HIS A 14 -0.94 23.46 -13.26
CA HIS A 14 0.38 23.19 -12.67
C HIS A 14 0.49 21.75 -12.16
N ALA A 15 -0.56 21.24 -11.51
CA ALA A 15 -0.61 19.86 -11.03
C ALA A 15 -0.47 18.84 -12.18
N ILE A 16 -1.20 19.05 -13.28
CA ILE A 16 -1.11 18.22 -14.50
C ILE A 16 0.29 18.28 -15.10
N ALA A 17 0.88 19.49 -15.20
CA ALA A 17 2.23 19.66 -15.74
C ALA A 17 3.28 18.91 -14.90
N PHE A 18 3.18 18.99 -13.56
CA PHE A 18 4.05 18.27 -12.66
C PHE A 18 3.87 16.75 -12.76
N ALA A 19 2.62 16.26 -12.70
CA ALA A 19 2.31 14.83 -12.77
C ALA A 19 2.83 14.19 -14.07
N ARG A 20 2.69 14.87 -15.22
CA ARG A 20 3.23 14.41 -16.50
C ARG A 20 4.75 14.32 -16.53
N ALA A 21 5.44 15.12 -15.71
CA ALA A 21 6.89 15.10 -15.62
C ALA A 21 7.44 14.03 -14.66
N ILE A 22 6.61 13.46 -13.77
CA ILE A 22 7.05 12.47 -12.76
C ILE A 22 7.86 11.29 -13.33
N PRO A 23 7.49 10.67 -14.47
CA PRO A 23 8.29 9.59 -15.04
C PRO A 23 9.74 10.00 -15.32
N SER A 24 9.98 11.27 -15.69
CA SER A 24 11.34 11.80 -15.92
C SER A 24 12.14 12.02 -14.64
N PHE A 25 11.49 12.07 -13.47
CA PHE A 25 12.15 12.25 -12.17
C PHE A 25 12.47 10.93 -11.47
N ARG A 26 12.07 9.78 -12.02
CA ARG A 26 12.28 8.48 -11.37
C ARG A 26 13.73 8.25 -10.95
N SER A 27 14.70 8.58 -11.82
CA SER A 27 16.13 8.43 -11.52
C SER A 27 16.61 9.36 -10.41
N ASP A 28 16.12 10.60 -10.38
CA ASP A 28 16.44 11.56 -9.31
C ASP A 28 15.85 11.12 -7.97
N PHE A 29 14.59 10.67 -7.98
CA PHE A 29 13.89 10.15 -6.80
C PHE A 29 14.57 8.91 -6.25
N ALA A 30 14.94 7.96 -7.11
CA ALA A 30 15.68 6.77 -6.71
C ALA A 30 17.01 7.17 -6.06
N ARG A 31 17.81 8.02 -6.74
CA ARG A 31 19.09 8.49 -6.21
C ARG A 31 18.96 9.16 -4.84
N TRP A 32 17.98 10.05 -4.66
CA TRP A 32 17.79 10.74 -3.38
C TRP A 32 17.30 9.79 -2.29
N ALA A 33 16.26 9.00 -2.56
CA ALA A 33 15.70 8.05 -1.59
C ALA A 33 16.73 7.01 -1.14
N GLU A 34 17.45 6.41 -2.10
CA GLU A 34 18.41 5.33 -1.83
C GLU A 34 19.68 5.82 -1.12
N SER A 35 19.99 7.11 -1.20
CA SER A 35 21.08 7.71 -0.41
C SER A 35 20.79 7.74 1.10
N THR A 36 19.53 7.58 1.52
CA THR A 36 19.15 7.64 2.94
C THR A 36 19.43 6.34 3.71
N SER A 37 19.59 5.22 3.00
CA SER A 37 19.86 3.91 3.58
C SER A 37 20.27 2.90 2.51
N ARG A 38 21.26 2.06 2.81
CA ARG A 38 21.72 0.99 1.91
C ARG A 38 20.65 -0.04 1.55
N TYR A 39 19.57 -0.14 2.34
CA TYR A 39 18.47 -1.09 2.15
C TYR A 39 17.31 -0.57 1.30
N VAL A 40 17.17 0.76 1.18
CA VAL A 40 16.08 1.38 0.42
C VAL A 40 16.36 1.21 -1.06
N ARG A 41 15.38 0.71 -1.82
CA ARG A 41 15.38 0.75 -3.29
C ARG A 41 14.01 1.20 -3.78
N LEU A 42 13.95 2.26 -4.58
CA LEU A 42 12.70 2.73 -5.16
C LEU A 42 12.20 1.73 -6.21
N GLN A 43 11.01 1.17 -6.01
CA GLN A 43 10.40 0.21 -6.92
C GLN A 43 9.48 0.93 -7.90
N GLU A 44 8.45 1.59 -7.37
CA GLU A 44 7.43 2.31 -8.15
C GLU A 44 7.37 3.78 -7.74
N LEU A 45 7.00 4.61 -8.72
CA LEU A 45 6.74 6.03 -8.56
C LEU A 45 5.59 6.40 -9.50
N ASP A 46 4.39 6.52 -8.95
CA ASP A 46 3.19 6.87 -9.71
C ASP A 46 2.58 8.17 -9.22
N ALA A 47 1.87 8.89 -10.09
CA ALA A 47 1.25 10.17 -9.77
C ALA A 47 -0.26 10.11 -9.97
N SER A 48 -1.01 10.58 -8.99
CA SER A 48 -2.46 10.77 -9.04
C SER A 48 -2.79 12.24 -8.82
N ILE A 49 -3.61 12.82 -9.70
CA ILE A 49 -4.01 14.22 -9.62
C ILE A 49 -5.38 14.30 -8.96
N ILE A 50 -5.50 15.12 -7.92
CA ILE A 50 -6.77 15.39 -7.24
C ILE A 50 -6.91 16.91 -7.12
N GLY A 51 -7.79 17.50 -7.94
CA GLY A 51 -7.95 18.96 -8.02
C GLY A 51 -6.63 19.66 -8.39
N SER A 52 -6.16 20.56 -7.54
CA SER A 52 -4.87 21.25 -7.69
C SER A 52 -3.75 20.61 -6.86
N SER A 53 -3.84 19.31 -6.58
CA SER A 53 -2.82 18.56 -5.85
C SER A 53 -2.37 17.33 -6.63
N VAL A 54 -1.12 16.91 -6.40
CA VAL A 54 -0.56 15.66 -6.95
C VAL A 54 -0.10 14.79 -5.79
N HIS A 55 -0.70 13.61 -5.69
CA HIS A 55 -0.28 12.58 -4.76
C HIS A 55 0.67 11.65 -5.50
N LEU A 56 1.88 11.48 -4.97
CA LEU A 56 2.81 10.50 -5.48
C LEU A 56 2.65 9.21 -4.66
N TYR A 57 2.60 8.06 -5.33
CA TYR A 57 2.74 6.76 -4.68
C TYR A 57 4.18 6.32 -4.85
N CYS A 58 4.94 6.30 -3.75
CA CYS A 58 6.31 5.84 -3.74
C CYS A 58 6.37 4.48 -3.05
N SER A 59 6.77 3.43 -3.77
CA SER A 59 6.99 2.11 -3.19
C SER A 59 8.48 1.78 -3.13
N TYR A 60 8.86 1.13 -2.05
CA TYR A 60 10.25 0.82 -1.73
C TYR A 60 10.40 -0.62 -1.28
N PHE A 61 11.49 -1.23 -1.72
CA PHE A 61 12.08 -2.38 -1.06
C PHE A 61 12.92 -1.89 0.12
N CYS A 62 12.80 -2.52 1.29
CA CYS A 62 13.44 -2.10 2.54
C CYS A 62 14.18 -3.25 3.24
N GLY A 63 14.60 -4.29 2.49
CA GLY A 63 15.18 -5.49 3.08
C GLY A 63 14.17 -6.25 3.94
N SER A 64 14.62 -6.78 5.08
CA SER A 64 13.80 -7.55 6.02
C SER A 64 12.97 -6.70 6.99
N ALA A 65 13.04 -5.37 6.86
CA ALA A 65 12.32 -4.47 7.74
C ALA A 65 10.93 -4.16 7.14
N ALA A 66 9.87 -4.25 7.95
CA ALA A 66 8.55 -3.70 7.58
C ALA A 66 8.63 -2.17 7.39
N ASP A 67 9.41 -1.55 8.28
CA ASP A 67 9.87 -0.16 8.44
C ASP A 67 9.11 0.98 7.73
N GLN A 68 8.04 1.42 8.37
CA GLN A 68 7.36 2.69 8.07
C GLN A 68 8.27 3.91 8.24
N ASN A 69 9.28 3.88 9.13
CA ASN A 69 10.17 5.01 9.38
C ASN A 69 11.18 5.18 8.25
N MET A 70 11.74 4.07 7.75
CA MET A 70 12.72 4.09 6.66
C MET A 70 12.10 4.67 5.38
N VAL A 71 10.89 4.24 5.01
CA VAL A 71 10.20 4.81 3.85
C VAL A 71 9.82 6.27 4.08
N SER A 72 9.34 6.63 5.27
CA SER A 72 9.00 8.03 5.58
C SER A 72 10.23 8.94 5.51
N LYS A 73 11.37 8.51 6.03
CA LYS A 73 12.64 9.25 5.94
C LYS A 73 13.10 9.40 4.50
N ALA A 74 13.08 8.31 3.73
CA ALA A 74 13.48 8.31 2.32
C ALA A 74 12.60 9.25 1.49
N THR A 75 11.28 9.17 1.67
CA THR A 75 10.32 10.04 0.98
C THR A 75 10.48 11.50 1.42
N GLN A 76 10.58 11.77 2.73
CA GLN A 76 10.76 13.14 3.26
C GLN A 76 12.00 13.79 2.66
N TYR A 77 13.14 13.09 2.70
CA TYR A 77 14.39 13.58 2.12
C TYR A 77 14.24 13.82 0.61
N THR A 78 13.59 12.92 -0.12
CA THR A 78 13.32 13.06 -1.56
C THR A 78 12.47 14.30 -1.86
N CYS A 79 11.41 14.54 -1.08
CA CYS A 79 10.56 15.73 -1.18
C CYS A 79 11.34 17.02 -0.87
N GLU A 80 12.22 17.01 0.13
CA GLU A 80 13.08 18.15 0.48
C GLU A 80 14.10 18.45 -0.64
N ARG A 81 14.69 17.40 -1.25
CA ARG A 81 15.59 17.55 -2.40
C ARG A 81 14.87 18.09 -3.64
N LEU A 82 13.64 17.63 -3.89
CA LEU A 82 12.78 18.21 -4.91
C LEU A 82 12.53 19.69 -4.60
N ARG A 83 12.22 20.01 -3.33
CA ARG A 83 11.94 21.39 -2.87
C ARG A 83 13.13 22.32 -3.05
N ALA A 84 14.35 21.83 -2.84
CA ALA A 84 15.58 22.59 -3.02
C ALA A 84 16.05 22.68 -4.49
N SER A 85 15.35 22.01 -5.42
CA SER A 85 15.72 21.98 -6.83
C SER A 85 14.99 23.06 -7.64
N LYS A 86 15.48 23.31 -8.86
CA LYS A 86 14.82 24.18 -9.85
C LYS A 86 13.39 23.73 -10.23
N TYR A 87 12.99 22.51 -9.86
CA TYR A 87 11.67 21.98 -10.20
C TYR A 87 10.54 22.69 -9.44
N VAL A 88 10.79 23.23 -8.24
CA VAL A 88 9.76 23.98 -7.49
C VAL A 88 9.25 25.17 -8.28
N GLU A 89 10.16 26.01 -8.74
CA GLU A 89 9.80 27.20 -9.53
C GLU A 89 9.20 26.79 -10.87
N ARG A 90 9.83 25.82 -11.57
CA ARG A 90 9.37 25.33 -12.88
C ARG A 90 7.92 24.86 -12.88
N PHE A 91 7.47 24.17 -11.82
CA PHE A 91 6.12 23.61 -11.74
C PHE A 91 5.20 24.38 -10.79
N GLY A 92 5.69 25.43 -10.13
CA GLY A 92 4.93 26.20 -9.15
C GLY A 92 4.43 25.35 -7.98
N ILE A 93 5.29 24.48 -7.44
CA ILE A 93 5.00 23.68 -6.23
C ILE A 93 4.92 24.64 -5.04
N LYS A 94 3.79 24.67 -4.34
CA LYS A 94 3.59 25.55 -3.18
C LYS A 94 4.05 24.93 -1.88
N ASP A 95 3.69 23.66 -1.67
CA ASP A 95 3.97 22.93 -0.45
C ASP A 95 3.88 21.43 -0.67
N PHE A 96 4.30 20.63 0.31
CA PHE A 96 4.05 19.19 0.34
C PHE A 96 3.69 18.69 1.74
N ILE A 97 2.89 17.61 1.78
CA ILE A 97 2.58 16.85 2.99
C ILE A 97 3.09 15.42 2.77
N ILE A 98 3.75 14.85 3.77
CA ILE A 98 4.44 13.55 3.64
C ILE A 98 3.50 12.36 3.44
N GLU A 99 2.26 12.44 3.95
CA GLU A 99 1.22 11.42 3.81
C GLU A 99 -0.08 12.04 3.32
N GLY A 100 -0.45 11.72 2.08
CA GLY A 100 -1.66 12.15 1.38
C GLY A 100 -2.73 11.06 1.29
N GLN A 101 -2.66 10.04 2.14
CA GLN A 101 -3.61 8.92 2.29
C GLN A 101 -3.64 7.89 1.15
N LEU A 102 -2.89 8.07 0.06
CA LEU A 102 -2.82 7.06 -1.02
C LEU A 102 -1.89 5.88 -0.71
N ALA A 103 -1.06 5.95 0.34
CA ALA A 103 -0.36 4.76 0.84
C ALA A 103 -1.30 3.86 1.65
N SER A 104 -2.40 4.43 2.20
CA SER A 104 -3.39 3.71 3.01
C SER A 104 -2.81 2.98 4.23
N ASP A 105 -1.88 3.64 4.93
CA ASP A 105 -1.23 3.12 6.16
C ASP A 105 -2.25 2.99 7.30
N LYS A 106 -2.39 1.76 7.82
CA LYS A 106 -3.27 1.40 8.96
C LYS A 106 -4.75 1.68 8.71
N LYS A 107 -5.18 1.64 7.44
CA LYS A 107 -6.57 1.90 7.04
C LYS A 107 -7.01 0.88 6.01
N PRO A 108 -8.26 0.38 6.10
CA PRO A 108 -8.79 -0.51 5.10
C PRO A 108 -9.01 0.29 3.80
N SER A 109 -8.50 -0.24 2.68
CA SER A 109 -8.48 0.49 1.41
C SER A 109 -8.49 -0.47 0.24
N TRP A 110 -9.33 -0.18 -0.77
CA TRP A 110 -9.32 -0.89 -2.04
C TRP A 110 -7.98 -0.75 -2.78
N GLY A 111 -7.24 0.32 -2.51
CA GLY A 111 -5.88 0.50 -3.06
C GLY A 111 -4.94 -0.63 -2.67
N ASN A 112 -5.02 -1.09 -1.41
CA ASN A 112 -4.20 -2.20 -0.91
C ASN A 112 -4.63 -3.56 -1.48
N VAL A 113 -5.89 -3.68 -1.94
CA VAL A 113 -6.39 -4.88 -2.66
C VAL A 113 -5.87 -4.91 -4.09
N GLN A 114 -5.82 -3.75 -4.77
CA GLN A 114 -5.32 -3.66 -6.14
C GLN A 114 -3.79 -3.72 -6.22
N ARG A 115 -3.10 -3.20 -5.21
CA ARG A 115 -1.64 -3.14 -5.16
C ARG A 115 -1.17 -3.54 -3.76
N PRO A 116 -0.37 -4.60 -3.63
CA PRO A 116 0.06 -5.06 -2.32
C PRO A 116 0.92 -4.01 -1.61
N ARG A 117 0.62 -3.78 -0.33
CA ARG A 117 1.46 -2.98 0.57
C ARG A 117 2.18 -3.88 1.55
N GLY A 118 3.50 -3.93 1.47
CA GLY A 118 4.31 -4.81 2.31
C GLY A 118 4.68 -6.08 1.56
N VAL A 119 4.31 -7.24 2.09
CA VAL A 119 4.59 -8.55 1.50
C VAL A 119 3.30 -9.15 0.99
N GLU A 120 3.28 -9.54 -0.28
CA GLU A 120 2.20 -10.36 -0.85
C GLU A 120 2.52 -11.84 -0.66
N ALA A 121 1.56 -12.61 -0.17
CA ALA A 121 1.71 -14.04 0.08
C ALA A 121 0.51 -14.81 -0.46
N LEU A 122 0.79 -16.00 -1.02
CA LEU A 122 -0.22 -16.93 -1.53
C LEU A 122 0.01 -18.31 -0.91
N ALA A 123 -1.06 -18.91 -0.39
CA ALA A 123 -1.08 -20.30 0.06
C ALA A 123 -2.23 -21.05 -0.63
N TRP A 124 -1.96 -22.28 -1.05
CA TRP A 124 -2.96 -23.14 -1.69
C TRP A 124 -2.76 -24.60 -1.28
N GLY A 125 -3.84 -25.39 -1.37
CA GLY A 125 -3.83 -26.80 -1.04
C GLY A 125 -5.16 -27.47 -1.36
N ILE A 126 -5.25 -28.78 -1.11
CA ILE A 126 -6.44 -29.60 -1.34
C ILE A 126 -6.94 -30.13 -0.01
N ILE A 127 -8.24 -29.96 0.27
CA ILE A 127 -8.92 -30.61 1.40
C ILE A 127 -9.82 -31.70 0.82
N THR A 128 -9.55 -32.96 1.18
CA THR A 128 -10.33 -34.10 0.67
C THR A 128 -11.69 -34.19 1.37
N ASN A 129 -12.69 -34.79 0.71
CA ASN A 129 -14.00 -35.01 1.34
C ASN A 129 -13.88 -35.82 2.65
N ASN A 130 -13.00 -36.83 2.68
CA ASN A 130 -12.74 -37.60 3.89
C ASN A 130 -12.20 -36.72 5.03
N ALA A 131 -11.30 -35.77 4.74
CA ALA A 131 -10.81 -34.83 5.74
C ALA A 131 -11.93 -33.89 6.23
N CYS A 132 -12.76 -33.39 5.32
CA CYS A 132 -13.92 -32.56 5.68
C CYS A 132 -14.87 -33.33 6.61
N GLU A 133 -15.23 -34.57 6.28
CA GLU A 133 -16.18 -35.36 7.08
C GLU A 133 -15.59 -35.73 8.44
N ARG A 134 -14.34 -36.19 8.47
CA ARG A 134 -13.70 -36.70 9.69
C ARG A 134 -13.26 -35.59 10.66
N ILE A 135 -12.82 -34.45 10.14
CA ILE A 135 -12.20 -33.37 10.95
C ILE A 135 -13.14 -32.17 11.07
N LEU A 136 -13.77 -31.74 9.97
CA LEU A 136 -14.61 -30.53 9.93
C LEU A 136 -16.09 -30.82 10.15
N GLY A 137 -16.50 -32.10 10.15
CA GLY A 137 -17.89 -32.52 10.37
C GLY A 137 -18.86 -32.14 9.23
N CYS A 138 -18.37 -31.92 8.01
CA CYS A 138 -19.21 -31.61 6.84
C CYS A 138 -18.66 -32.21 5.55
N SER A 139 -19.46 -32.30 4.48
CA SER A 139 -18.96 -32.68 3.16
C SER A 139 -18.18 -31.52 2.51
N ALA A 140 -17.25 -31.85 1.61
CA ALA A 140 -16.53 -30.85 0.82
C ALA A 140 -17.48 -29.99 -0.04
N GLU A 141 -18.55 -30.61 -0.57
CA GLU A 141 -19.59 -29.91 -1.32
C GLU A 141 -20.29 -28.84 -0.46
N ARG A 142 -20.68 -29.19 0.77
CA ARG A 142 -21.32 -28.23 1.67
C ARG A 142 -20.38 -27.11 2.06
N LEU A 143 -19.11 -27.42 2.33
CA LEU A 143 -18.10 -26.40 2.63
C LEU A 143 -17.94 -25.41 1.45
N TYR A 144 -17.85 -25.92 0.22
CA TYR A 144 -17.78 -25.09 -0.99
C TYR A 144 -19.02 -24.21 -1.16
N HIS A 145 -20.22 -24.78 -1.03
CA HIS A 145 -21.47 -24.04 -1.17
C HIS A 145 -21.58 -22.93 -0.11
N THR A 146 -21.20 -23.20 1.14
CA THR A 146 -21.14 -22.18 2.19
C THR A 146 -20.22 -21.03 1.80
N GLN A 147 -19.01 -21.31 1.29
CA GLN A 147 -18.10 -20.25 0.85
C GLN A 147 -18.67 -19.39 -0.28
N MET A 148 -19.38 -20.01 -1.25
CA MET A 148 -20.00 -19.27 -2.35
C MET A 148 -21.11 -18.32 -1.87
N VAL A 149 -22.01 -18.79 -1.00
CA VAL A 149 -23.11 -17.95 -0.49
C VAL A 149 -22.59 -16.81 0.40
N LEU A 150 -21.58 -17.07 1.23
CA LEU A 150 -20.99 -16.03 2.09
C LEU A 150 -20.25 -14.97 1.27
N LYS A 151 -19.54 -15.38 0.21
CA LYS A 151 -18.90 -14.45 -0.74
C LYS A 151 -19.93 -13.49 -1.36
N ASP A 152 -21.06 -14.00 -1.82
CA ASP A 152 -22.09 -13.16 -2.47
C ASP A 152 -22.67 -12.13 -1.49
N ALA A 153 -22.91 -12.52 -0.23
CA ALA A 153 -23.32 -11.61 0.83
C ALA A 153 -22.23 -10.57 1.18
N GLY A 154 -20.97 -10.99 1.23
CA GLY A 154 -19.82 -10.10 1.48
C GLY A 154 -19.66 -9.03 0.40
N ILE A 155 -19.79 -9.41 -0.87
CA ILE A 155 -19.81 -8.48 -2.01
C ILE A 155 -20.96 -7.48 -1.88
N ARG A 156 -22.18 -7.97 -1.59
CA ARG A 156 -23.36 -7.12 -1.38
C ARG A 156 -23.15 -6.11 -0.24
N ASN A 157 -22.39 -6.48 0.78
CA ASN A 157 -22.09 -5.65 1.95
C ASN A 157 -20.87 -4.72 1.75
N GLY A 158 -20.20 -4.77 0.59
CA GLY A 158 -19.01 -3.94 0.32
C GLY A 158 -17.79 -4.31 1.17
N GLN A 159 -17.69 -5.56 1.61
CA GLN A 159 -16.51 -6.04 2.33
C GLN A 159 -15.29 -6.08 1.40
N PHE A 160 -14.12 -5.73 1.93
CA PHE A 160 -12.88 -5.81 1.17
C PHE A 160 -12.37 -7.25 1.11
N GLY A 161 -12.13 -7.74 -0.10
CA GLY A 161 -11.70 -9.11 -0.35
C GLY A 161 -12.79 -10.16 -0.10
N CYS A 162 -12.37 -11.42 -0.03
CA CYS A 162 -13.24 -12.56 0.26
C CYS A 162 -12.59 -13.41 1.35
N ASN A 163 -13.00 -13.20 2.59
CA ASN A 163 -12.49 -13.92 3.75
C ASN A 163 -13.60 -14.13 4.79
N ILE A 164 -13.31 -14.96 5.81
CA ILE A 164 -14.22 -15.21 6.94
C ILE A 164 -13.72 -14.52 8.20
N ASN A 165 -12.46 -14.76 8.58
CA ASN A 165 -11.87 -14.26 9.83
C ASN A 165 -10.33 -14.13 9.75
N THR A 166 -9.79 -13.74 8.59
CA THR A 166 -8.33 -13.53 8.39
C THR A 166 -7.74 -12.59 9.43
N ALA A 167 -8.48 -11.54 9.78
CA ALA A 167 -8.10 -10.58 10.83
C ALA A 167 -7.75 -11.27 12.16
N ASN A 168 -8.45 -12.33 12.57
CA ASN A 168 -8.17 -13.02 13.83
C ASN A 168 -6.80 -13.70 13.81
N ILE A 169 -6.48 -14.41 12.72
CA ILE A 169 -5.22 -15.14 12.57
C ILE A 169 -4.05 -14.16 12.41
N VAL A 170 -4.22 -13.14 11.57
CA VAL A 170 -3.22 -12.09 11.35
C VAL A 170 -2.94 -11.32 12.64
N ALA A 171 -3.98 -10.95 13.40
CA ALA A 171 -3.83 -10.28 14.69
C ALA A 171 -3.05 -11.14 15.69
N ALA A 172 -3.40 -12.42 15.81
CA ALA A 172 -2.69 -13.34 16.71
C ALA A 172 -1.21 -13.47 16.34
N LEU A 173 -0.90 -13.61 15.04
CA LEU A 173 0.48 -13.65 14.54
C LEU A 173 1.21 -12.33 14.81
N PHE A 174 0.58 -11.19 14.53
CA PHE A 174 1.19 -9.88 14.70
C PHE A 174 1.55 -9.61 16.16
N VAL A 175 0.60 -9.85 17.07
CA VAL A 175 0.82 -9.67 18.51
C VAL A 175 1.87 -10.63 19.04
N SER A 176 1.83 -11.91 18.65
CA SER A 176 2.77 -12.92 19.15
C SER A 176 4.20 -12.76 18.60
N THR A 177 4.35 -12.13 17.43
CA THR A 177 5.66 -11.94 16.77
C THR A 177 6.15 -10.48 16.82
N GLY A 178 5.51 -9.62 17.61
CA GLY A 178 5.95 -8.23 17.84
C GLY A 178 5.78 -7.30 16.64
N GLN A 179 4.82 -7.58 15.75
CA GLN A 179 4.46 -6.67 14.64
C GLN A 179 3.54 -5.53 15.11
N ASP A 180 3.37 -4.51 14.27
CA ASP A 180 2.46 -3.39 14.54
C ASP A 180 1.00 -3.83 14.39
N ALA A 181 0.29 -3.98 15.51
CA ALA A 181 -1.13 -4.35 15.50
C ALA A 181 -2.02 -3.35 14.76
N GLY A 182 -1.61 -2.08 14.60
CA GLY A 182 -2.35 -1.11 13.78
C GLY A 182 -2.38 -1.48 12.29
N SER A 183 -1.42 -2.27 11.82
CA SER A 183 -1.36 -2.76 10.44
C SER A 183 -2.31 -3.95 10.17
N ILE A 184 -3.10 -4.41 11.14
CA ILE A 184 -4.12 -5.44 10.89
C ILE A 184 -5.11 -4.99 9.82
N ALA A 185 -5.52 -3.70 9.83
CA ALA A 185 -6.51 -3.17 8.88
C ALA A 185 -6.10 -3.23 7.40
N GLU A 186 -4.80 -3.38 7.12
CA GLU A 186 -4.23 -3.48 5.78
C GLU A 186 -3.72 -4.89 5.46
N ALA A 187 -3.55 -5.75 6.47
CA ALA A 187 -3.04 -7.12 6.34
C ALA A 187 -4.15 -8.20 6.38
N SER A 188 -5.39 -7.82 6.73
CA SER A 188 -6.54 -8.72 6.91
C SER A 188 -7.46 -8.81 5.70
#